data_AF-A0A1J0VY07-F1
#
_entry.id   AF-A0A1J0VY07-F1
#
_cell.length_a   1.000
_cell.length_b   1.000
_cell.length_c   1.000
_cell.angle_alpha   90.00
_cell.angle_beta   90.00
_cell.angle_gamma   90.00
#
_symmetry.space_group_name_H-M   'P 1'
#
loop_
_entity.id
_entity.type
_entity.pdbx_description
1 polymer ?
#
loop_
_entity_poly.entity_id
_entity_poly.type
_entity_poly.pdbx_seq_one_letter_code
_entity_poly.pdbx_strand_id
1 'polypeptide(L)'
;MANRLHLDPDNLRALADRHDLAAARIREAGRIPEGWLGRFRSQYGTIAEPVRAALIDYFDRRHRRSEQQAAKHERTRDILRAAAQNFESRDRESGQDIGSRGRGFDGVPASGGPVPGSLPPTAVNPVIVNPATAASNTAPMPVHGRPAASSDIREDVGPAPVPAVGPVAASTPNRSDVRTPGLSVRPSVFGDIARTQEGAARVGDSARAPAPPSAGGPAGIASAVPSAVAAPGPVAVPDQGAGPTPVSGLPAAPLGPAVQPVGGVAASPLGTSATGGARQRPRAANADIDSGDLKAARTLLSAVLHAAGATAPTVEWSVAALRSPVGMALFLTTNEGRGWLPPGLYLPRNVSMPWRRDDAVGVRDSDRATWEHHPDPARILVEFARIWGPTANARLTALASSIRIDPALREDISGAASAERVEPEGVLDLRWPGPHTIDRLGFAGSADALAEAAGVPRASRAAKGIQLGVDAHHRVRRAGATPVAAVPVEQLRERILALLEAAEPVPEQWWAELRHADSVLGEAIRSHWSGDRDAVRALVFQRRCTELVLLLDGEPGYRRLRDQLYAYEQIVKHPAFADSPVVSAGPMGGVVPPPVAVPERSAGSDGARVRGAIVVPVGQPRVGSDARPG
;
A
#
# COMPACT_ATOMS: atom_id res chain seq x y z
N MET A 1 12.90 7.68 -29.36
CA MET A 1 14.00 6.87 -28.77
C MET A 1 13.36 5.85 -27.84
N ALA A 2 13.28 4.58 -28.27
CA ALA A 2 12.71 3.52 -27.43
C ALA A 2 13.77 3.10 -26.41
N ASN A 3 13.55 3.42 -25.13
CA ASN A 3 14.36 2.92 -24.03
C ASN A 3 14.30 1.38 -24.06
N ARG A 4 15.34 0.74 -24.58
CA ARG A 4 15.48 -0.70 -24.53
C ARG A 4 15.70 -1.09 -23.07
N LEU A 5 14.67 -1.62 -22.44
CA LEU A 5 14.78 -2.32 -21.16
C LEU A 5 15.79 -3.47 -21.36
N HIS A 6 16.98 -3.33 -20.77
CA HIS A 6 17.93 -4.42 -20.69
C HIS A 6 17.39 -5.45 -19.69
N LEU A 7 16.71 -6.46 -20.23
CA LEU A 7 16.22 -7.61 -19.47
C LEU A 7 17.21 -8.75 -19.65
N ASP A 8 17.86 -9.14 -18.54
CA ASP A 8 18.74 -10.28 -18.48
C ASP A 8 17.93 -11.60 -18.51
N PRO A 9 18.21 -12.55 -19.44
CA PRO A 9 17.57 -13.87 -19.48
C PRO A 9 17.58 -14.61 -18.15
N ASP A 10 18.64 -14.47 -17.33
CA ASP A 10 18.72 -15.15 -16.03
C ASP A 10 17.76 -14.56 -15.00
N ASN A 11 17.50 -13.25 -15.06
CA ASN A 11 16.48 -12.62 -14.24
C ASN A 11 15.07 -13.09 -14.61
N LEU A 12 14.80 -13.29 -15.91
CA LEU A 12 13.52 -13.86 -16.38
C LEU A 12 13.30 -15.28 -15.85
N ARG A 13 14.35 -16.11 -15.81
CA ARG A 13 14.30 -17.46 -15.21
C ARG A 13 14.05 -17.41 -13.71
N ALA A 14 14.77 -16.56 -12.99
CA ALA A 14 14.59 -16.40 -11.55
C ALA A 14 13.17 -15.94 -11.20
N LEU A 15 12.58 -15.04 -11.99
CA LEU A 15 11.18 -14.66 -11.86
C LEU A 15 10.24 -15.83 -12.15
N ALA A 16 10.51 -16.61 -13.20
CA ALA A 16 9.72 -17.78 -13.55
C ALA A 16 9.69 -18.80 -12.39
N ASP A 17 10.82 -19.05 -11.74
CA ASP A 17 10.90 -19.97 -10.59
C ASP A 17 10.14 -19.47 -9.36
N ARG A 18 10.05 -18.14 -9.15
CA ARG A 18 9.17 -17.56 -8.13
C ARG A 18 7.69 -17.83 -8.43
N HIS A 19 7.29 -17.77 -9.69
CA HIS A 19 5.92 -18.10 -10.11
C HIS A 19 5.62 -19.59 -9.90
N ASP A 20 6.57 -20.49 -10.13
CA ASP A 20 6.44 -21.92 -9.81
C ASP A 20 6.19 -22.16 -8.33
N LEU A 21 7.03 -21.56 -7.48
CA LEU A 21 6.91 -21.70 -6.04
C LEU A 21 5.59 -21.09 -5.52
N ALA A 22 5.13 -19.99 -6.12
CA ALA A 22 3.82 -19.41 -5.81
C ALA A 22 2.67 -20.36 -6.20
N ALA A 23 2.71 -20.96 -7.40
CA ALA A 23 1.70 -21.92 -7.83
C ALA A 23 1.62 -23.13 -6.89
N ALA A 24 2.76 -23.71 -6.51
CA ALA A 24 2.82 -24.82 -5.57
C ALA A 24 2.21 -24.48 -4.20
N ARG A 25 2.55 -23.30 -3.64
CA ARG A 25 1.98 -22.82 -2.37
C ARG A 25 0.46 -22.61 -2.46
N ILE A 26 -0.05 -22.10 -3.57
CA ILE A 26 -1.48 -21.90 -3.79
C ILE A 26 -2.24 -23.23 -3.81
N ARG A 27 -1.68 -24.26 -4.47
CA ARG A 27 -2.27 -25.62 -4.47
C ARG A 27 -2.30 -26.23 -3.08
N GLU A 28 -1.19 -26.14 -2.34
CA GLU A 28 -1.13 -26.65 -0.98
C GLU A 28 -2.14 -25.93 -0.06
N ALA A 29 -2.25 -24.60 -0.18
CA ALA A 29 -3.24 -23.81 0.55
C ALA A 29 -4.69 -24.10 0.11
N GLY A 30 -4.89 -24.62 -1.10
CA GLY A 30 -6.17 -25.04 -1.67
C GLY A 30 -6.54 -26.49 -1.39
N ARG A 31 -5.68 -27.27 -0.71
CA ARG A 31 -5.91 -28.69 -0.46
C ARG A 31 -7.12 -28.91 0.45
N ILE A 32 -7.96 -29.87 0.07
CA ILE A 32 -9.15 -30.23 0.84
C ILE A 32 -8.71 -31.03 2.08
N PRO A 33 -9.15 -30.66 3.30
CA PRO A 33 -8.76 -31.36 4.53
C PRO A 33 -9.58 -32.65 4.71
N GLU A 34 -9.40 -33.63 3.81
CA GLU A 34 -10.18 -34.88 3.74
C GLU A 34 -10.22 -35.64 5.08
N GLY A 35 -9.08 -35.73 5.77
CA GLY A 35 -9.01 -36.43 7.06
C GLY A 35 -9.84 -35.78 8.16
N TRP A 36 -9.96 -34.45 8.15
CA TRP A 36 -10.82 -33.72 9.11
C TRP A 36 -12.29 -33.84 8.71
N LEU A 37 -12.63 -33.67 7.43
CA LEU A 37 -14.00 -33.83 6.90
C LEU A 37 -14.54 -35.26 7.07
N GLY A 38 -13.66 -36.26 6.98
CA GLY A 38 -14.00 -37.67 7.21
C GLY A 38 -14.37 -37.97 8.67
N ARG A 39 -13.67 -37.34 9.63
CA ARG A 39 -13.97 -37.48 11.07
C ARG A 39 -15.08 -36.56 11.57
N PHE A 40 -15.54 -35.61 10.76
CA PHE A 40 -16.53 -34.63 11.18
C PHE A 40 -17.82 -35.28 11.72
N ARG A 41 -18.32 -36.32 11.04
CA ARG A 41 -19.53 -37.04 11.47
C ARG A 41 -19.33 -37.81 12.79
N SER A 42 -18.16 -38.39 13.02
CA SER A 42 -17.88 -39.10 14.28
C SER A 42 -17.67 -38.15 15.46
N GLN A 43 -17.16 -36.94 15.20
CA GLN A 43 -16.93 -35.94 16.23
C GLN A 43 -18.19 -35.15 16.62
N TYR A 44 -19.07 -34.85 15.67
CA TYR A 44 -20.21 -33.94 15.88
C TYR A 44 -21.59 -34.61 15.72
N GLY A 45 -21.64 -35.91 15.40
CA GLY A 45 -22.86 -36.68 15.25
C GLY A 45 -23.59 -36.42 13.92
N THR A 46 -24.75 -37.08 13.74
CA THR A 46 -25.55 -37.01 12.50
C THR A 46 -26.29 -35.69 12.31
N ILE A 47 -26.56 -34.96 13.39
CA ILE A 47 -27.24 -33.65 13.35
C ILE A 47 -26.39 -32.62 12.59
N ALA A 48 -25.06 -32.81 12.54
CA ALA A 48 -24.13 -31.92 11.86
C ALA A 48 -23.96 -32.21 10.36
N GLU A 49 -24.69 -33.15 9.76
CA GLU A 49 -24.53 -33.52 8.35
C GLU A 49 -24.80 -32.35 7.38
N PRO A 50 -25.82 -31.48 7.57
CA PRO A 50 -26.01 -30.32 6.69
C PRO A 50 -24.81 -29.36 6.73
N VAL A 51 -24.19 -29.19 7.91
CA VAL A 51 -22.99 -28.37 8.09
C VAL A 51 -21.79 -29.02 7.40
N ARG A 52 -21.62 -30.34 7.54
CA ARG A 52 -20.57 -31.10 6.85
C ARG A 52 -20.69 -30.97 5.34
N ALA A 53 -21.89 -31.12 4.78
CA ALA A 53 -22.15 -30.98 3.35
C ALA A 53 -21.81 -29.57 2.85
N ALA A 54 -22.19 -28.53 3.58
CA ALA A 54 -21.83 -27.15 3.26
C ALA A 54 -20.31 -26.90 3.31
N LEU A 55 -19.61 -27.52 4.26
CA LEU A 55 -18.14 -27.43 4.36
C LEU A 55 -17.45 -28.11 3.19
N ILE A 56 -17.91 -29.29 2.77
CA ILE A 56 -17.38 -30.00 1.58
C ILE A 56 -17.50 -29.08 0.35
N ASP A 57 -18.69 -28.57 0.09
CA ASP A 57 -18.96 -27.68 -1.04
C ASP A 57 -18.14 -26.37 -0.97
N TYR A 58 -17.93 -25.82 0.23
CA TYR A 58 -17.02 -24.69 0.45
C TYR A 58 -15.57 -25.04 0.08
N PHE A 59 -15.02 -26.15 0.59
CA PHE A 59 -13.64 -26.56 0.31
C PHE A 59 -13.44 -26.91 -1.17
N ASP A 60 -14.43 -27.51 -1.83
CA ASP A 60 -14.40 -27.79 -3.27
C ASP A 60 -14.35 -26.50 -4.11
N ARG A 61 -15.17 -25.50 -3.75
CA ARG A 61 -15.11 -24.18 -4.41
C ARG A 61 -13.76 -23.50 -4.20
N ARG A 62 -13.21 -23.56 -2.98
CA ARG A 62 -11.89 -23.00 -2.67
C ARG A 62 -10.80 -23.71 -3.45
N HIS A 63 -10.80 -25.04 -3.48
CA HIS A 63 -9.83 -25.85 -4.22
C HIS A 63 -9.83 -25.48 -5.72
N ARG A 64 -11.01 -25.42 -6.36
CA ARG A 64 -11.14 -24.99 -7.76
C ARG A 64 -10.58 -23.59 -8.02
N ARG A 65 -10.81 -22.63 -7.11
CA ARG A 65 -10.24 -21.27 -7.23
C ARG A 65 -8.73 -21.28 -7.09
N SER A 66 -8.20 -22.03 -6.13
CA SER A 66 -6.75 -22.21 -5.96
C SER A 66 -6.11 -22.81 -7.21
N GLU A 67 -6.70 -23.86 -7.80
CA GLU A 67 -6.17 -24.44 -9.05
C GLU A 67 -6.19 -23.44 -10.22
N GLN A 68 -7.27 -22.67 -10.37
CA GLN A 68 -7.32 -21.62 -11.40
C GLN A 68 -6.25 -20.55 -11.20
N GLN A 69 -5.99 -20.16 -9.95
CA GLN A 69 -4.97 -19.17 -9.62
C GLN A 69 -3.56 -19.75 -9.84
N ALA A 70 -3.29 -20.98 -9.39
CA ALA A 70 -2.03 -21.67 -9.64
C ALA A 70 -1.74 -21.80 -11.14
N ALA A 71 -2.75 -22.16 -11.95
CA ALA A 71 -2.64 -22.24 -13.40
C ALA A 71 -2.37 -20.89 -14.09
N LYS A 72 -2.71 -19.76 -13.46
CA LYS A 72 -2.30 -18.43 -13.94
C LYS A 72 -0.81 -18.20 -13.69
N HIS A 73 -0.32 -18.55 -12.50
CA HIS A 73 1.11 -18.43 -12.18
C HIS A 73 1.96 -19.31 -13.09
N GLU A 74 1.53 -20.54 -13.37
CA GLU A 74 2.23 -21.44 -14.30
C GLU A 74 2.28 -20.89 -15.73
N ARG A 75 1.17 -20.30 -16.22
CA ARG A 75 1.18 -19.63 -17.52
C ARG A 75 2.16 -18.47 -17.57
N THR A 76 2.23 -17.65 -16.52
CA THR A 76 3.22 -16.57 -16.43
C THR A 76 4.65 -17.13 -16.40
N ARG A 77 4.90 -18.21 -15.65
CA ARG A 77 6.17 -18.93 -15.61
C ARG A 77 6.59 -19.41 -17.00
N ASP A 78 5.68 -20.02 -17.76
CA ASP A 78 5.94 -20.50 -19.12
C ASP A 78 6.27 -19.36 -20.09
N ILE A 79 5.54 -18.25 -20.01
CA ILE A 79 5.82 -17.04 -20.81
C ILE A 79 7.21 -16.48 -20.50
N LEU A 80 7.58 -16.39 -19.22
CA LEU A 80 8.90 -15.89 -18.81
C LEU A 80 10.04 -16.79 -19.30
N ARG A 81 9.89 -18.12 -19.19
CA ARG A 81 10.87 -19.08 -19.73
C ARG A 81 10.98 -18.99 -21.25
N ALA A 82 9.86 -18.89 -21.96
CA ALA A 82 9.85 -18.72 -23.41
C ALA A 82 10.53 -17.41 -23.85
N ALA A 83 10.30 -16.31 -23.11
CA ALA A 83 10.96 -15.03 -23.37
C ALA A 83 12.48 -15.13 -23.19
N ALA A 84 12.95 -15.74 -22.10
CA ALA A 84 14.38 -15.97 -21.86
C ALA A 84 15.03 -16.78 -23.01
N GLN A 85 14.39 -17.87 -23.44
CA GLN A 85 14.87 -18.70 -24.56
C GLN A 85 14.91 -17.93 -25.89
N ASN A 86 13.95 -17.03 -26.13
CA ASN A 86 13.92 -16.21 -27.33
C ASN A 86 15.09 -15.21 -27.35
N PHE A 87 15.38 -14.56 -26.22
CA PHE A 87 16.54 -13.65 -26.11
C PHE A 87 17.85 -14.37 -26.41
N GLU A 88 18.08 -15.54 -25.80
CA GLU A 88 19.31 -16.30 -26.05
C GLU A 88 19.42 -16.82 -27.48
N SER A 89 18.29 -17.16 -28.11
CA SER A 89 18.28 -17.60 -29.51
C SER A 89 18.65 -16.44 -30.44
N ARG A 90 18.08 -15.24 -30.19
CA ARG A 90 18.42 -14.02 -30.94
C ARG A 90 19.87 -13.59 -30.72
N ASP A 91 20.40 -13.72 -29.51
CA ASP A 91 21.81 -13.40 -29.24
C ASP A 91 22.75 -14.38 -29.94
N ARG A 92 22.42 -15.68 -29.96
CA ARG A 92 23.18 -16.69 -30.72
C ARG A 92 23.11 -16.43 -32.23
N GLU A 93 21.93 -16.15 -32.78
CA GLU A 93 21.75 -15.80 -34.19
C GLU A 93 22.53 -14.54 -34.55
N SER A 94 22.44 -13.47 -33.75
CA SER A 94 23.21 -12.24 -33.95
C SER A 94 24.72 -12.48 -33.87
N GLY A 95 25.18 -13.35 -32.96
CA GLY A 95 26.60 -13.72 -32.86
C GLY A 95 27.09 -14.49 -34.09
N GLN A 96 26.27 -15.39 -34.63
CA GLN A 96 26.57 -16.14 -35.86
C GLN A 96 26.57 -15.22 -37.10
N ASP A 97 25.64 -14.28 -37.19
CA ASP A 97 25.58 -13.29 -38.28
C ASP A 97 26.79 -12.35 -38.28
N ILE A 98 27.23 -11.90 -37.09
CA ILE A 98 28.45 -11.10 -36.98
C ILE A 98 29.68 -11.93 -37.31
N GLY A 99 29.77 -13.17 -36.82
CA GLY A 99 30.89 -14.07 -37.09
C GLY A 99 31.01 -14.50 -38.55
N SER A 100 29.89 -14.65 -39.26
CA SER A 100 29.88 -14.97 -40.70
C SER A 100 30.26 -13.77 -41.56
N ARG A 101 29.81 -12.56 -41.21
CA ARG A 101 30.24 -11.31 -41.88
C ARG A 101 31.70 -10.97 -41.61
N GLY A 102 32.22 -11.26 -40.41
CA GLY A 102 33.62 -11.02 -40.05
C GLY A 102 34.61 -11.90 -40.81
N ARG A 103 34.24 -13.16 -41.14
CA ARG A 103 35.09 -14.08 -41.92
C ARG A 103 35.30 -13.71 -43.38
N GLY A 104 34.52 -12.76 -43.92
CA GLY A 104 34.70 -12.25 -45.28
C GLY A 104 35.86 -11.25 -45.43
N PHE A 105 36.49 -10.81 -44.33
CA PHE A 105 37.54 -9.78 -44.37
C PHE A 105 38.98 -10.32 -44.44
N ASP A 106 39.20 -11.62 -44.25
CA ASP A 106 40.55 -12.22 -44.30
C ASP A 106 41.04 -12.55 -45.72
N GLY A 107 40.37 -12.02 -46.76
CA GLY A 107 40.64 -12.35 -48.16
C GLY A 107 40.80 -11.16 -49.09
N VAL A 108 41.04 -9.93 -48.59
CA VAL A 108 41.42 -8.83 -49.48
C VAL A 108 42.95 -8.81 -49.59
N PRO A 109 43.54 -9.24 -50.72
CA PRO A 109 44.96 -9.04 -50.93
C PRO A 109 45.25 -7.55 -50.89
N ALA A 110 46.28 -7.17 -50.15
CA ALA A 110 46.82 -5.82 -50.14
C ALA A 110 47.30 -5.46 -51.56
N SER A 111 46.42 -4.86 -52.35
CA SER A 111 46.76 -4.16 -53.58
C SER A 111 46.12 -2.79 -53.52
N GLY A 112 46.96 -1.77 -53.58
CA GLY A 112 46.63 -0.40 -53.19
C GLY A 112 45.69 0.35 -54.13
N GLY A 113 44.84 1.18 -53.50
CA GLY A 113 44.22 2.40 -54.03
C GLY A 113 43.01 2.23 -54.98
N PRO A 114 42.25 3.30 -55.29
CA PRO A 114 42.20 4.63 -54.70
C PRO A 114 40.82 4.95 -54.04
N VAL A 115 40.75 6.08 -53.34
CA VAL A 115 39.53 6.71 -52.81
C VAL A 115 38.54 7.02 -53.94
N PRO A 116 37.21 6.80 -53.76
CA PRO A 116 36.30 7.89 -54.13
C PRO A 116 35.04 8.03 -53.26
N GLY A 117 34.63 9.29 -53.08
CA GLY A 117 33.27 9.72 -53.42
C GLY A 117 32.15 9.47 -52.42
N SER A 118 31.87 10.50 -51.62
CA SER A 118 30.62 10.67 -50.87
C SER A 118 29.40 10.73 -51.82
N LEU A 119 28.40 9.88 -51.60
CA LEU A 119 27.02 10.04 -52.09
C LEU A 119 26.02 9.65 -50.98
N PRO A 120 24.87 10.33 -50.88
CA PRO A 120 23.91 10.16 -49.77
C PRO A 120 23.04 8.90 -49.94
N PRO A 121 22.49 8.33 -48.85
CA PRO A 121 21.80 7.05 -48.89
C PRO A 121 20.35 7.18 -49.38
N THR A 122 20.01 6.35 -50.38
CA THR A 122 18.62 6.08 -50.77
C THR A 122 18.03 5.02 -49.85
N ALA A 123 16.90 5.34 -49.22
CA ALA A 123 16.17 4.46 -48.34
C ALA A 123 15.56 3.26 -49.09
N VAL A 124 15.85 2.04 -48.62
CA VAL A 124 15.14 0.83 -49.05
C VAL A 124 14.55 0.16 -47.80
N ASN A 125 13.22 0.11 -47.75
CA ASN A 125 12.45 -0.58 -46.71
C ASN A 125 12.65 -2.11 -46.81
N PRO A 126 12.86 -2.83 -45.70
CA PRO A 126 12.79 -4.28 -45.72
C PRO A 126 11.34 -4.75 -45.72
N VAL A 127 11.00 -5.55 -46.74
CA VAL A 127 9.77 -6.33 -46.85
C VAL A 127 9.76 -7.41 -45.77
N ILE A 128 8.67 -7.44 -44.99
CA ILE A 128 8.38 -8.48 -44.00
C ILE A 128 7.92 -9.73 -44.75
N VAL A 129 8.69 -10.82 -44.67
CA VAL A 129 8.26 -12.16 -45.11
C VAL A 129 7.95 -13.00 -43.87
N ASN A 130 6.66 -13.34 -43.71
CA ASN A 130 6.19 -14.33 -42.74
C ASN A 130 6.53 -15.76 -43.24
N PRO A 131 7.12 -16.64 -42.41
CA PRO A 131 6.98 -18.07 -42.62
C PRO A 131 5.84 -18.64 -41.77
N ALA A 132 4.88 -19.23 -42.48
CA ALA A 132 3.82 -20.04 -41.94
C ALA A 132 4.34 -21.42 -41.49
N THR A 133 3.75 -21.91 -40.40
CA THR A 133 3.49 -23.32 -40.02
C THR A 133 4.26 -24.43 -40.74
N ALA A 134 5.13 -25.12 -40.00
CA ALA A 134 5.48 -26.51 -40.28
C ALA A 134 5.35 -27.34 -38.99
N ALA A 135 4.36 -28.23 -39.00
CA ALA A 135 4.19 -29.30 -38.04
C ALA A 135 5.15 -30.44 -38.35
N SER A 136 5.80 -31.01 -37.34
CA SER A 136 6.38 -32.36 -37.41
C SER A 136 6.37 -33.03 -36.04
N ASN A 137 5.55 -34.08 -35.97
CA ASN A 137 5.60 -35.14 -34.97
C ASN A 137 6.95 -35.87 -35.03
N THR A 138 7.55 -36.16 -33.88
CA THR A 138 8.24 -37.44 -33.64
C THR A 138 8.53 -37.66 -32.15
N ALA A 139 7.91 -38.70 -31.59
CA ALA A 139 8.39 -39.37 -30.38
C ALA A 139 9.49 -40.38 -30.76
N PRO A 140 10.42 -40.73 -29.84
CA PRO A 140 10.26 -42.02 -29.15
C PRO A 140 10.74 -42.08 -27.67
N MET A 141 9.94 -42.78 -26.85
CA MET A 141 10.21 -43.88 -25.87
C MET A 141 11.58 -44.03 -25.13
N PRO A 142 11.60 -44.78 -24.00
CA PRO A 142 12.27 -44.37 -22.75
C PRO A 142 13.52 -45.18 -22.40
N VAL A 143 14.33 -44.64 -21.46
CA VAL A 143 15.43 -45.38 -20.82
C VAL A 143 15.21 -45.44 -19.31
N HIS A 144 15.14 -46.66 -18.78
CA HIS A 144 15.19 -46.96 -17.35
C HIS A 144 16.62 -46.86 -16.82
N GLY A 145 16.79 -46.20 -15.67
CA GLY A 145 18.02 -46.20 -14.88
C GLY A 145 17.70 -46.04 -13.39
N ARG A 146 18.00 -47.08 -12.62
CA ARG A 146 17.74 -47.32 -11.19
C ARG A 146 18.61 -46.44 -10.25
N PRO A 147 18.19 -46.14 -9.00
CA PRO A 147 18.92 -45.25 -8.10
C PRO A 147 20.01 -45.96 -7.28
N ALA A 148 21.07 -45.21 -6.95
CA ALA A 148 22.07 -45.57 -5.95
C ALA A 148 21.86 -44.74 -4.67
N ALA A 149 21.99 -45.42 -3.54
CA ALA A 149 21.86 -44.94 -2.17
C ALA A 149 23.09 -44.16 -1.68
N SER A 150 22.93 -43.46 -0.54
CA SER A 150 23.91 -42.93 0.44
C SER A 150 23.56 -41.46 0.79
N SER A 151 23.50 -40.96 2.03
CA SER A 151 23.86 -41.48 3.36
C SER A 151 23.12 -40.70 4.45
N ASP A 152 22.90 -41.38 5.56
CA ASP A 152 22.63 -40.83 6.89
C ASP A 152 23.58 -39.70 7.30
N ILE A 153 23.04 -38.59 7.81
CA ILE A 153 23.67 -37.82 8.89
C ILE A 153 22.60 -37.54 9.94
N ARG A 154 22.85 -38.16 11.09
CA ARG A 154 22.17 -38.04 12.37
C ARG A 154 22.87 -36.92 13.13
N GLU A 155 22.15 -35.85 13.49
CA GLU A 155 22.62 -34.90 14.51
C GLU A 155 21.60 -34.83 15.64
N ASP A 156 22.13 -35.16 16.80
CA ASP A 156 21.51 -35.37 18.09
C ASP A 156 21.99 -34.21 18.97
N VAL A 157 21.11 -33.28 19.32
CA VAL A 157 21.38 -32.26 20.35
C VAL A 157 20.10 -32.06 21.18
N GLY A 158 20.10 -32.64 22.37
CA GLY A 158 19.09 -32.41 23.39
C GLY A 158 19.20 -31.03 24.07
N PRO A 159 18.13 -30.57 24.73
CA PRO A 159 18.06 -29.23 25.32
C PRO A 159 18.64 -29.17 26.74
N ALA A 160 19.41 -28.12 27.04
CA ALA A 160 19.83 -27.74 28.38
C ALA A 160 18.81 -26.78 29.05
N PRO A 161 18.60 -26.86 30.37
CA PRO A 161 17.56 -26.10 31.08
C PRO A 161 18.02 -24.67 31.46
N VAL A 162 17.08 -23.72 31.40
CA VAL A 162 17.25 -22.32 31.82
C VAL A 162 16.59 -22.14 33.20
N PRO A 163 17.21 -21.45 34.18
CA PRO A 163 16.64 -21.25 35.50
C PRO A 163 15.55 -20.16 35.54
N ALA A 164 14.58 -20.38 36.43
CA ALA A 164 13.47 -19.48 36.73
C ALA A 164 13.91 -18.22 37.49
N VAL A 165 13.45 -17.06 37.05
CA VAL A 165 13.55 -15.77 37.77
C VAL A 165 12.13 -15.28 38.07
N GLY A 166 11.86 -15.02 39.35
CA GLY A 166 10.56 -14.59 39.88
C GLY A 166 10.20 -13.13 39.55
N PRO A 167 8.96 -12.71 39.87
CA PRO A 167 8.45 -11.39 39.51
C PRO A 167 8.97 -10.31 40.47
N VAL A 168 9.56 -9.24 39.90
CA VAL A 168 9.88 -8.01 40.62
C VAL A 168 8.66 -7.07 40.57
N ALA A 169 8.34 -6.51 41.73
CA ALA A 169 7.17 -5.71 42.04
C ALA A 169 7.07 -4.41 41.22
N ALA A 170 5.82 -4.04 40.93
CA ALA A 170 5.42 -2.76 40.35
C ALA A 170 5.70 -1.61 41.33
N SER A 171 6.41 -0.59 40.86
CA SER A 171 6.52 0.70 41.55
C SER A 171 5.53 1.68 40.93
N THR A 172 4.50 2.01 41.69
CA THR A 172 3.69 3.22 41.54
C THR A 172 4.51 4.46 41.91
N PRO A 173 4.36 5.60 41.22
CA PRO A 173 4.51 6.89 41.86
C PRO A 173 3.14 7.50 42.14
N ASN A 174 3.10 8.00 43.36
CA ASN A 174 1.96 8.50 44.10
C ASN A 174 1.52 9.87 43.59
N ARG A 175 0.23 10.10 43.80
CA ARG A 175 -0.54 11.32 43.58
C ARG A 175 -0.45 12.17 44.84
N SER A 176 -0.08 13.45 44.69
CA SER A 176 -0.33 14.56 45.62
C SER A 176 0.13 15.85 44.92
N ASP A 177 -0.47 17.02 45.00
CA ASP A 177 -1.84 17.47 45.22
C ASP A 177 -1.80 19.00 45.02
N VAL A 178 -2.88 19.58 44.48
CA VAL A 178 -3.42 20.91 44.82
C VAL A 178 -2.64 22.19 44.45
N ARG A 179 -3.16 22.95 43.46
CA ARG A 179 -3.71 24.35 43.61
C ARG A 179 -4.10 24.99 42.27
N THR A 180 -5.41 25.25 42.10
CA THR A 180 -6.00 26.36 41.31
C THR A 180 -6.00 27.66 42.16
N PRO A 181 -6.35 28.87 41.67
CA PRO A 181 -6.81 29.27 40.32
C PRO A 181 -6.18 30.58 39.74
N GLY A 182 -6.40 30.79 38.43
CA GLY A 182 -6.68 32.11 37.85
C GLY A 182 -5.51 32.93 37.30
N LEU A 183 -5.53 33.23 36.00
CA LEU A 183 -5.59 34.60 35.47
C LEU A 183 -5.65 34.57 33.94
N SER A 184 -6.67 35.25 33.42
CA SER A 184 -6.92 35.54 32.02
C SER A 184 -5.95 36.62 31.52
N VAL A 185 -5.23 36.36 30.43
CA VAL A 185 -4.47 37.40 29.71
C VAL A 185 -4.81 37.33 28.22
N ARG A 186 -5.47 38.39 27.75
CA ARG A 186 -5.60 38.76 26.33
C ARG A 186 -4.28 39.39 25.86
N PRO A 187 -3.85 39.19 24.60
CA PRO A 187 -2.91 40.10 23.97
C PRO A 187 -3.66 41.26 23.29
N SER A 188 -3.23 42.47 23.63
CA SER A 188 -3.69 43.75 23.08
C SER A 188 -3.06 44.06 21.72
N VAL A 189 -3.89 44.63 20.86
CA VAL A 189 -3.58 45.32 19.59
C VAL A 189 -3.14 46.75 19.89
N PHE A 190 -2.04 47.23 19.28
CA PHE A 190 -1.71 48.64 18.93
C PHE A 190 -0.37 48.61 18.14
N GLY A 191 -0.15 49.32 17.04
CA GLY A 191 -0.98 50.31 16.34
C GLY A 191 -0.40 50.71 14.96
N ASP A 192 -1.22 51.46 14.22
CA ASP A 192 -0.86 52.35 13.09
C ASP A 192 0.03 53.52 13.60
N ILE A 193 0.66 54.44 12.84
CA ILE A 193 0.39 55.09 11.54
C ILE A 193 1.72 55.73 11.08
N ALA A 194 2.01 55.75 9.76
CA ALA A 194 2.63 56.93 9.12
C ALA A 194 2.40 56.93 7.59
N ARG A 195 1.58 57.87 7.15
CA ARG A 195 1.39 58.31 5.76
C ARG A 195 2.59 59.13 5.28
N THR A 196 2.93 58.99 4.00
CA THR A 196 3.38 60.12 3.17
C THR A 196 2.76 60.01 1.78
N GLN A 197 2.36 61.16 1.26
CA GLN A 197 1.48 61.40 0.12
C GLN A 197 2.25 62.22 -0.92
N GLU A 198 2.22 61.83 -2.19
CA GLU A 198 2.50 62.62 -3.42
C GLU A 198 2.32 61.65 -4.61
N GLY A 199 1.74 61.94 -5.77
CA GLY A 199 1.18 63.13 -6.40
C GLY A 199 0.69 62.70 -7.81
N ALA A 200 -0.26 63.45 -8.38
CA ALA A 200 -1.15 63.10 -9.49
C ALA A 200 -0.54 62.83 -10.88
N ALA A 201 -1.25 62.05 -11.71
CA ALA A 201 -1.65 62.45 -13.08
C ALA A 201 -2.82 61.59 -13.64
N ARG A 202 -3.83 62.26 -14.21
CA ARG A 202 -5.05 61.77 -14.87
C ARG A 202 -4.79 61.31 -16.31
N VAL A 203 -5.59 60.34 -16.82
CA VAL A 203 -6.38 60.34 -18.08
C VAL A 203 -7.43 59.20 -17.92
N GLY A 204 -8.75 59.45 -17.88
CA GLY A 204 -9.72 59.22 -18.98
C GLY A 204 -9.79 57.74 -19.42
N ASP A 205 -10.89 56.99 -19.36
CA ASP A 205 -12.18 57.29 -19.97
C ASP A 205 -13.25 56.21 -19.61
N SER A 206 -14.49 56.69 -19.47
CA SER A 206 -15.82 56.10 -19.75
C SER A 206 -16.22 54.64 -19.44
N ALA A 207 -17.36 54.57 -18.74
CA ALA A 207 -18.18 53.41 -18.38
C ALA A 207 -18.97 52.79 -19.55
N ARG A 208 -19.28 51.48 -19.46
CA ARG A 208 -20.65 50.92 -19.67
C ARG A 208 -20.74 49.42 -19.37
N ALA A 209 -21.74 49.03 -18.58
CA ALA A 209 -22.26 47.66 -18.52
C ALA A 209 -23.16 47.38 -19.75
N PRO A 210 -23.40 46.09 -20.08
CA PRO A 210 -24.77 45.71 -20.45
C PRO A 210 -25.25 44.36 -19.89
N ALA A 211 -26.59 44.25 -19.91
CA ALA A 211 -27.49 43.22 -19.41
C ALA A 211 -27.68 42.03 -20.42
N PRO A 212 -28.53 41.01 -20.12
CA PRO A 212 -28.55 39.71 -20.79
C PRO A 212 -29.55 39.63 -21.97
N PRO A 213 -29.56 38.54 -22.77
CA PRO A 213 -30.69 38.27 -23.67
C PRO A 213 -31.41 36.92 -23.47
N SER A 214 -32.70 36.99 -23.81
CA SER A 214 -33.76 35.98 -23.77
C SER A 214 -33.90 35.12 -25.05
N ALA A 215 -34.56 33.98 -24.87
CA ALA A 215 -35.48 33.19 -25.74
C ALA A 215 -35.50 33.32 -27.29
N GLY A 216 -35.57 32.15 -27.96
CA GLY A 216 -36.15 31.97 -29.30
C GLY A 216 -35.87 30.60 -29.95
N GLY A 217 -36.91 29.77 -30.18
CA GLY A 217 -36.92 28.68 -31.20
C GLY A 217 -37.17 29.24 -32.62
N PRO A 218 -37.39 28.46 -33.72
CA PRO A 218 -38.10 27.16 -33.81
C PRO A 218 -37.59 26.11 -34.87
N ALA A 219 -38.36 25.01 -35.03
CA ALA A 219 -38.47 24.04 -36.16
C ALA A 219 -37.26 23.10 -36.44
N GLY A 220 -37.38 21.79 -36.70
CA GLY A 220 -38.49 20.89 -37.00
C GLY A 220 -38.21 20.10 -38.28
N ILE A 221 -37.64 18.87 -38.20
CA ILE A 221 -37.68 17.87 -39.30
C ILE A 221 -37.66 16.45 -38.70
N ALA A 222 -38.62 15.63 -39.12
CA ALA A 222 -38.85 14.25 -38.75
C ALA A 222 -38.29 13.25 -39.77
N SER A 223 -37.97 12.02 -39.34
CA SER A 223 -38.01 10.72 -40.06
C SER A 223 -37.06 9.72 -39.36
N ALA A 224 -37.25 8.41 -39.31
CA ALA A 224 -38.38 7.50 -39.56
C ALA A 224 -37.96 6.13 -38.99
N VAL A 225 -38.93 5.32 -38.57
CA VAL A 225 -38.79 3.91 -38.15
C VAL A 225 -38.59 3.02 -39.40
N PRO A 226 -38.13 1.76 -39.25
CA PRO A 226 -39.09 0.70 -39.61
C PRO A 226 -39.09 -0.50 -38.65
N SER A 227 -40.28 -1.09 -38.54
CA SER A 227 -40.61 -2.29 -37.78
C SER A 227 -40.54 -3.57 -38.64
N ALA A 228 -40.25 -4.68 -37.94
CA ALA A 228 -40.81 -6.03 -38.05
C ALA A 228 -40.49 -6.95 -39.24
N VAL A 229 -39.90 -8.11 -38.92
CA VAL A 229 -40.26 -9.43 -39.49
C VAL A 229 -40.36 -10.46 -38.35
N ALA A 230 -41.38 -11.29 -38.42
CA ALA A 230 -41.85 -12.25 -37.41
C ALA A 230 -41.13 -13.62 -37.42
N ALA A 231 -41.42 -14.39 -36.37
CA ALA A 231 -40.83 -15.65 -35.89
C ALA A 231 -41.05 -16.91 -36.78
N PRO A 232 -40.49 -18.09 -36.39
CA PRO A 232 -41.16 -18.98 -35.43
C PRO A 232 -40.24 -19.57 -34.33
N GLY A 233 -40.79 -19.88 -33.14
CA GLY A 233 -40.10 -20.53 -32.00
C GLY A 233 -40.22 -22.07 -32.01
N PRO A 234 -40.23 -22.79 -30.86
CA PRO A 234 -39.42 -22.66 -29.63
C PRO A 234 -38.72 -23.99 -29.25
N VAL A 235 -37.63 -23.93 -28.46
CA VAL A 235 -37.14 -25.07 -27.64
C VAL A 235 -36.69 -24.55 -26.28
N ALA A 236 -37.22 -25.14 -25.21
CA ALA A 236 -37.02 -24.79 -23.82
C ALA A 236 -35.93 -25.64 -23.15
N VAL A 237 -35.02 -25.05 -22.36
CA VAL A 237 -34.20 -25.69 -21.29
C VAL A 237 -33.78 -24.60 -20.26
N PRO A 238 -33.71 -24.89 -18.93
CA PRO A 238 -33.83 -23.87 -17.88
C PRO A 238 -32.51 -23.31 -17.30
N ASP A 239 -32.60 -22.02 -16.96
CA ASP A 239 -32.10 -21.24 -15.82
C ASP A 239 -31.09 -21.88 -14.83
N GLN A 240 -29.87 -21.33 -14.77
CA GLN A 240 -28.98 -21.38 -13.61
C GLN A 240 -28.25 -20.04 -13.45
N GLY A 241 -28.77 -19.21 -12.53
CA GLY A 241 -28.17 -17.95 -12.10
C GLY A 241 -26.88 -18.14 -11.31
N ALA A 242 -25.84 -17.44 -11.75
CA ALA A 242 -24.56 -17.32 -11.06
C ALA A 242 -24.54 -16.09 -10.14
N GLY A 243 -24.28 -16.29 -8.84
CA GLY A 243 -24.01 -15.24 -7.86
C GLY A 243 -22.65 -15.46 -7.17
N PRO A 244 -21.89 -14.40 -6.82
CA PRO A 244 -20.61 -14.52 -6.13
C PRO A 244 -20.70 -14.51 -4.58
N THR A 245 -19.66 -15.07 -3.96
CA THR A 245 -19.49 -15.53 -2.56
C THR A 245 -18.83 -14.51 -1.60
N PRO A 246 -18.91 -14.70 -0.26
CA PRO A 246 -18.19 -13.92 0.76
C PRO A 246 -16.75 -14.38 1.05
N VAL A 247 -15.99 -13.49 1.72
CA VAL A 247 -14.58 -13.53 2.14
C VAL A 247 -14.37 -14.12 3.55
N SER A 248 -13.31 -14.91 3.78
CA SER A 248 -12.81 -15.32 5.12
C SER A 248 -11.40 -15.93 5.15
N GLY A 249 -10.63 -15.61 6.22
CA GLY A 249 -9.56 -16.41 6.84
C GLY A 249 -8.48 -15.56 7.57
N LEU A 250 -7.75 -15.91 8.66
CA LEU A 250 -7.54 -17.06 9.60
C LEU A 250 -6.45 -16.59 10.66
N PRO A 251 -5.89 -17.36 11.65
CA PRO A 251 -6.16 -18.72 12.16
C PRO A 251 -6.38 -18.81 13.71
N ALA A 252 -6.80 -19.99 14.20
CA ALA A 252 -6.88 -20.34 15.63
C ALA A 252 -5.76 -21.32 16.03
N ALA A 253 -5.13 -21.08 17.18
CA ALA A 253 -4.15 -21.95 17.85
C ALA A 253 -4.80 -22.69 19.04
N PRO A 254 -4.22 -23.80 19.54
CA PRO A 254 -4.93 -24.80 20.35
C PRO A 254 -4.88 -24.48 21.85
N LEU A 255 -5.96 -24.79 22.58
CA LEU A 255 -5.96 -24.78 24.05
C LEU A 255 -6.54 -26.08 24.62
N GLY A 256 -5.84 -26.59 25.63
CA GLY A 256 -6.19 -27.74 26.46
C GLY A 256 -7.29 -27.45 27.50
N PRO A 257 -7.47 -28.34 28.49
CA PRO A 257 -8.78 -28.56 29.09
C PRO A 257 -9.19 -27.55 30.18
N ALA A 258 -10.48 -27.26 30.12
CA ALA A 258 -11.41 -26.60 31.03
C ALA A 258 -10.97 -26.32 32.48
N VAL A 259 -11.03 -25.04 32.84
CA VAL A 259 -11.37 -24.56 34.20
C VAL A 259 -12.49 -23.54 34.03
N GLN A 260 -13.63 -23.75 34.70
CA GLN A 260 -14.74 -22.78 34.72
C GLN A 260 -14.35 -21.52 35.49
N PRO A 261 -14.90 -20.36 35.11
CA PRO A 261 -15.36 -19.43 36.13
C PRO A 261 -16.77 -18.86 35.87
N VAL A 262 -17.32 -18.46 37.01
CA VAL A 262 -18.63 -17.91 37.31
C VAL A 262 -18.82 -16.50 36.73
N GLY A 263 -20.02 -16.23 36.21
CA GLY A 263 -20.72 -14.94 36.32
C GLY A 263 -20.28 -13.79 35.41
N GLY A 264 -21.06 -13.53 34.34
CA GLY A 264 -20.98 -12.28 33.57
C GLY A 264 -22.00 -12.24 32.45
N VAL A 265 -22.92 -11.28 32.53
CA VAL A 265 -24.17 -11.12 31.76
C VAL A 265 -23.96 -11.17 30.23
N ALA A 266 -24.52 -12.18 29.57
CA ALA A 266 -24.64 -12.25 28.12
C ALA A 266 -26.13 -12.15 27.72
N ALA A 267 -26.50 -11.08 27.02
CA ALA A 267 -27.83 -10.93 26.46
C ALA A 267 -27.88 -11.61 25.09
N SER A 268 -28.56 -12.76 25.01
CA SER A 268 -29.11 -13.30 23.76
C SER A 268 -30.60 -12.96 23.68
N PRO A 269 -31.16 -12.67 22.48
CA PRO A 269 -32.57 -12.84 22.27
C PRO A 269 -32.87 -14.15 21.54
N LEU A 270 -33.75 -14.94 22.16
CA LEU A 270 -34.48 -16.05 21.56
C LEU A 270 -35.34 -15.59 20.37
N GLY A 271 -35.48 -16.48 19.39
CA GLY A 271 -36.59 -16.47 18.46
C GLY A 271 -37.85 -17.09 19.08
N THR A 272 -39.01 -16.57 18.67
CA THR A 272 -40.29 -17.28 18.71
C THR A 272 -41.01 -17.09 17.39
N SER A 273 -41.37 -18.21 16.77
CA SER A 273 -42.13 -18.33 15.54
C SER A 273 -43.56 -17.79 15.69
N ALA A 274 -44.09 -17.17 14.63
CA ALA A 274 -45.52 -17.11 14.36
C ALA A 274 -45.76 -17.24 12.86
N THR A 275 -46.36 -18.35 12.47
CA THR A 275 -46.97 -18.61 11.16
C THR A 275 -48.24 -17.77 11.00
N GLY A 276 -48.37 -17.05 9.88
CA GLY A 276 -49.61 -16.37 9.52
C GLY A 276 -49.45 -15.56 8.24
N GLY A 277 -49.92 -16.11 7.11
CA GLY A 277 -49.92 -15.42 5.83
C GLY A 277 -50.85 -14.21 5.83
N ALA A 278 -50.32 -13.03 5.52
CA ALA A 278 -51.09 -11.89 5.04
C ALA A 278 -50.18 -11.00 4.19
N ARG A 279 -50.62 -10.69 2.97
CA ARG A 279 -50.01 -9.74 2.03
C ARG A 279 -49.52 -8.48 2.74
N GLN A 280 -48.20 -8.31 2.85
CA GLN A 280 -47.61 -7.03 3.24
C GLN A 280 -47.40 -6.15 2.00
N ARG A 281 -48.24 -5.11 1.89
CA ARG A 281 -47.90 -3.89 1.14
C ARG A 281 -46.57 -3.32 1.67
N PRO A 282 -45.73 -2.68 0.84
CA PRO A 282 -44.46 -2.12 1.29
C PRO A 282 -44.75 -1.00 2.29
N ARG A 283 -44.41 -1.26 3.55
CA ARG A 283 -44.55 -0.28 4.63
C ARG A 283 -43.33 0.64 4.54
N ALA A 284 -43.51 1.81 3.93
CA ALA A 284 -42.68 2.96 4.23
C ALA A 284 -42.90 3.30 5.71
N ALA A 285 -42.05 2.76 6.57
CA ALA A 285 -42.00 3.06 7.99
C ALA A 285 -40.71 3.83 8.22
N ASN A 286 -40.89 5.07 8.65
CA ASN A 286 -39.86 6.04 8.96
C ASN A 286 -38.66 5.41 9.67
N ALA A 287 -37.47 5.86 9.27
CA ALA A 287 -36.21 5.59 9.94
C ALA A 287 -36.41 5.63 11.46
N ASP A 288 -36.24 4.47 12.10
CA ASP A 288 -36.00 4.40 13.52
C ASP A 288 -34.80 5.32 13.78
N ILE A 289 -34.99 6.35 14.62
CA ILE A 289 -34.03 7.45 14.80
C ILE A 289 -32.68 6.93 15.33
N ASP A 290 -32.63 5.68 15.81
CA ASP A 290 -31.43 4.90 16.05
C ASP A 290 -31.51 3.51 15.40
N SER A 291 -31.44 3.45 14.07
CA SER A 291 -31.17 2.16 13.42
C SER A 291 -29.89 1.58 14.02
N GLY A 292 -29.87 0.28 14.34
CA GLY A 292 -28.68 -0.37 14.90
C GLY A 292 -27.42 -0.15 14.05
N ASP A 293 -27.62 0.04 12.74
CA ASP A 293 -26.60 0.37 11.75
C ASP A 293 -26.02 1.79 11.97
N LEU A 294 -26.86 2.80 12.24
CA LEU A 294 -26.40 4.15 12.55
C LEU A 294 -25.65 4.20 13.87
N LYS A 295 -26.16 3.50 14.89
CA LYS A 295 -25.48 3.40 16.18
C LYS A 295 -24.09 2.77 16.02
N ALA A 296 -23.96 1.71 15.23
CA ALA A 296 -22.67 1.09 14.93
C ALA A 296 -21.72 2.04 14.18
N ALA A 297 -22.21 2.71 13.13
CA ALA A 297 -21.42 3.66 12.36
C ALA A 297 -20.91 4.84 13.20
N ARG A 298 -21.80 5.45 14.01
CA ARG A 298 -21.46 6.54 14.93
C ARG A 298 -20.47 6.09 16.00
N THR A 299 -20.70 4.92 16.62
CA THR A 299 -19.80 4.39 17.66
C THR A 299 -18.38 4.18 17.12
N LEU A 300 -18.27 3.59 15.93
CA LEU A 300 -16.97 3.42 15.27
C LEU A 300 -16.31 4.77 14.96
N LEU A 301 -17.06 5.72 14.39
CA LEU A 301 -16.53 7.03 14.05
C LEU A 301 -16.06 7.81 15.30
N SER A 302 -16.87 7.86 16.37
CA SER A 302 -16.49 8.49 17.64
C SER A 302 -15.21 7.89 18.22
N ALA A 303 -15.06 6.56 18.16
CA ALA A 303 -13.85 5.87 18.62
C ALA A 303 -12.62 6.19 17.76
N VAL A 304 -12.79 6.26 16.43
CA VAL A 304 -11.72 6.66 15.50
C VAL A 304 -11.28 8.10 15.78
N LEU A 305 -12.22 9.03 15.95
CA LEU A 305 -11.92 10.43 16.27
C LEU A 305 -11.22 10.57 17.62
N HIS A 306 -11.62 9.79 18.63
CA HIS A 306 -10.93 9.75 19.92
C HIS A 306 -9.49 9.24 19.80
N ALA A 307 -9.26 8.21 18.98
CA ALA A 307 -7.94 7.64 18.78
C ALA A 307 -7.02 8.50 17.90
N ALA A 308 -7.57 9.12 16.85
CA ALA A 308 -6.83 9.91 15.87
C ALA A 308 -6.60 11.37 16.30
N GLY A 309 -7.46 11.93 17.17
CA GLY A 309 -7.64 13.38 17.34
C GLY A 309 -6.38 14.23 17.42
N ALA A 310 -5.41 13.86 18.25
CA ALA A 310 -4.16 14.64 18.37
C ALA A 310 -3.19 14.45 17.20
N THR A 311 -3.29 13.32 16.47
CA THR A 311 -2.38 12.94 15.39
C THR A 311 -2.86 13.36 14.00
N ALA A 312 -4.16 13.65 13.86
CA ALA A 312 -4.79 13.96 12.58
C ALA A 312 -5.88 15.04 12.69
N PRO A 313 -5.59 16.21 13.31
CA PRO A 313 -6.60 17.25 13.54
C PRO A 313 -7.10 17.92 12.25
N THR A 314 -6.38 17.73 11.14
CA THR A 314 -6.74 18.31 9.84
C THR A 314 -7.61 17.41 8.96
N VAL A 315 -7.83 16.17 9.41
CA VAL A 315 -8.42 15.09 8.61
C VAL A 315 -9.87 14.88 9.00
N GLU A 316 -10.73 14.84 7.99
CA GLU A 316 -12.14 14.55 8.17
C GLU A 316 -12.42 13.08 7.88
N TRP A 317 -13.43 12.53 8.56
CA TRP A 317 -13.71 11.11 8.63
C TRP A 317 -15.18 10.82 8.40
N SER A 318 -15.47 9.72 7.71
CA SER A 318 -16.83 9.19 7.61
C SER A 318 -16.86 7.68 7.74
N VAL A 319 -17.97 7.16 8.26
CA VAL A 319 -18.28 5.74 8.35
C VAL A 319 -19.65 5.47 7.74
N ALA A 320 -19.74 4.48 6.85
CA ALA A 320 -20.99 4.04 6.24
C ALA A 320 -21.31 2.60 6.63
N ALA A 321 -22.57 2.31 6.88
CA ALA A 321 -23.09 0.95 7.03
C ALA A 321 -23.85 0.56 5.76
N LEU A 322 -23.41 -0.53 5.14
CA LEU A 322 -24.06 -1.12 3.97
C LEU A 322 -24.60 -2.50 4.36
N ARG A 323 -25.87 -2.75 4.07
CA ARG A 323 -26.56 -4.00 4.42
C ARG A 323 -26.92 -4.80 3.18
N SER A 324 -26.51 -6.05 3.16
CA SER A 324 -26.92 -7.07 2.18
C SER A 324 -27.75 -8.16 2.88
N PRO A 325 -28.33 -9.13 2.15
CA PRO A 325 -29.00 -10.27 2.76
C PRO A 325 -28.10 -11.11 3.68
N VAL A 326 -26.77 -11.02 3.52
CA VAL A 326 -25.79 -11.78 4.30
C VAL A 326 -25.44 -11.06 5.62
N GLY A 327 -25.63 -9.74 5.71
CA GLY A 327 -25.34 -8.98 6.91
C GLY A 327 -25.01 -7.51 6.64
N MET A 328 -24.40 -6.86 7.63
CA MET A 328 -23.95 -5.47 7.58
C MET A 328 -22.42 -5.42 7.43
N ALA A 329 -21.94 -4.52 6.58
CA ALA A 329 -20.53 -4.16 6.44
C ALA A 329 -20.34 -2.68 6.77
N LEU A 330 -19.26 -2.35 7.50
CA LEU A 330 -18.88 -0.98 7.82
C LEU A 330 -17.71 -0.55 6.94
N PHE A 331 -17.82 0.64 6.36
CA PHE A 331 -16.79 1.24 5.52
C PHE A 331 -16.32 2.56 6.12
N LEU A 332 -15.00 2.70 6.29
CA LEU A 332 -14.34 3.90 6.79
C LEU A 332 -13.59 4.59 5.65
N THR A 333 -13.60 5.91 5.61
CA THR A 333 -12.70 6.69 4.76
C THR A 333 -12.35 8.02 5.41
N THR A 334 -11.28 8.62 4.89
CA THR A 334 -10.89 10.01 5.17
C THR A 334 -11.01 10.85 3.91
N ASN A 335 -10.92 12.17 4.07
CA ASN A 335 -10.77 13.10 2.97
C ASN A 335 -9.32 13.21 2.46
N GLU A 336 -8.36 12.46 3.03
CA GLU A 336 -6.95 12.63 2.69
C GLU A 336 -6.42 11.48 1.84
N GLY A 337 -6.13 11.81 0.58
CA GLY A 337 -5.57 10.88 -0.39
C GLY A 337 -6.48 9.67 -0.62
N ARG A 338 -5.91 8.47 -0.54
CA ARG A 338 -6.63 7.20 -0.77
C ARG A 338 -7.04 6.53 0.55
N GLY A 339 -7.68 7.32 1.42
CA GLY A 339 -8.15 6.87 2.73
C GLY A 339 -7.02 6.65 3.72
N TRP A 340 -6.15 7.64 3.86
CA TRP A 340 -5.03 7.58 4.79
C TRP A 340 -5.47 7.34 6.25
N LEU A 341 -4.64 6.59 7.00
CA LEU A 341 -4.81 6.30 8.42
C LEU A 341 -3.57 6.72 9.23
N PRO A 342 -3.73 7.44 10.36
CA PRO A 342 -2.61 7.84 11.21
C PRO A 342 -1.93 6.64 11.88
N PRO A 343 -0.63 6.75 12.22
CA PRO A 343 0.04 5.75 13.04
C PRO A 343 -0.64 5.68 14.41
N GLY A 344 -0.63 4.51 15.03
CA GLY A 344 -1.26 4.32 16.34
C GLY A 344 -2.71 3.85 16.30
N LEU A 345 -3.41 3.98 15.16
CA LEU A 345 -4.79 3.55 15.00
C LEU A 345 -4.90 2.04 14.71
N TYR A 346 -5.72 1.36 15.50
CA TYR A 346 -6.10 -0.04 15.29
C TYR A 346 -7.57 -0.13 14.93
N LEU A 347 -7.91 -0.83 13.86
CA LEU A 347 -9.28 -0.92 13.37
C LEU A 347 -9.85 -2.33 13.55
N PRO A 348 -11.15 -2.48 13.83
CA PRO A 348 -11.80 -3.79 13.84
C PRO A 348 -11.66 -4.48 12.48
N ARG A 349 -11.38 -5.80 12.49
CA ARG A 349 -11.14 -6.60 11.27
C ARG A 349 -12.33 -6.66 10.30
N ASN A 350 -13.54 -6.38 10.78
CA ASN A 350 -14.78 -6.39 10.01
C ASN A 350 -15.09 -5.03 9.35
N VAL A 351 -14.24 -4.02 9.54
CA VAL A 351 -14.32 -2.74 8.84
C VAL A 351 -13.54 -2.85 7.53
N SER A 352 -14.00 -2.20 6.48
CA SER A 352 -13.31 -2.08 5.19
C SER A 352 -13.21 -0.61 4.77
N MET A 353 -12.59 -0.33 3.62
CA MET A 353 -12.45 1.00 3.06
C MET A 353 -12.59 0.94 1.53
N PRO A 354 -13.15 1.98 0.88
CA PRO A 354 -13.39 2.01 -0.57
C PRO A 354 -12.13 1.79 -1.43
N TRP A 355 -10.96 2.05 -0.84
CA TRP A 355 -9.66 2.06 -1.49
C TRP A 355 -9.02 0.68 -1.66
N ARG A 356 -9.50 -0.33 -0.91
CA ARG A 356 -8.98 -1.71 -1.07
C ARG A 356 -9.44 -2.28 -2.40
N ARG A 357 -8.48 -2.77 -3.19
CA ARG A 357 -8.72 -3.27 -4.55
C ARG A 357 -9.66 -4.47 -4.57
N ASP A 358 -9.50 -5.37 -3.60
CA ASP A 358 -10.28 -6.60 -3.49
C ASP A 358 -11.75 -6.31 -3.10
N ASP A 359 -11.99 -5.18 -2.43
CA ASP A 359 -13.30 -4.82 -1.89
C ASP A 359 -14.13 -3.94 -2.84
N ALA A 360 -13.59 -3.56 -4.00
CA ALA A 360 -14.15 -2.51 -4.86
C ALA A 360 -14.37 -3.00 -6.30
N VAL A 361 -14.98 -4.18 -6.42
CA VAL A 361 -15.47 -4.71 -7.69
C VAL A 361 -16.42 -3.70 -8.34
N GLY A 362 -16.15 -3.33 -9.59
CA GLY A 362 -16.95 -2.38 -10.37
C GLY A 362 -16.52 -0.91 -10.27
N VAL A 363 -15.62 -0.57 -9.34
CA VAL A 363 -15.08 0.80 -9.21
C VAL A 363 -13.95 1.03 -10.23
N ARG A 364 -14.10 2.04 -11.09
CA ARG A 364 -13.11 2.37 -12.12
C ARG A 364 -11.99 3.25 -11.53
N ASP A 365 -10.84 3.27 -12.19
CA ASP A 365 -9.74 4.15 -11.77
C ASP A 365 -10.11 5.64 -11.84
N SER A 366 -10.99 6.02 -12.78
CA SER A 366 -11.55 7.37 -12.87
C SER A 366 -12.39 7.77 -11.65
N ASP A 367 -13.14 6.82 -11.09
CA ASP A 367 -13.98 7.06 -9.91
C ASP A 367 -13.08 7.27 -8.69
N ARG A 368 -12.05 6.41 -8.54
CA ARG A 368 -11.03 6.55 -7.49
C ARG A 368 -10.25 7.85 -7.60
N ALA A 369 -9.88 8.25 -8.82
CA ALA A 369 -9.21 9.52 -9.05
C ALA A 369 -10.10 10.71 -8.66
N THR A 370 -11.42 10.60 -8.84
CA THR A 370 -12.37 11.65 -8.41
C THR A 370 -12.45 11.70 -6.89
N TRP A 371 -12.52 10.56 -6.21
CA TRP A 371 -12.60 10.48 -4.75
C TRP A 371 -11.36 11.02 -4.05
N GLU A 372 -10.17 10.79 -4.61
CA GLU A 372 -8.89 11.20 -4.00
C GLU A 372 -8.81 12.72 -3.80
N HIS A 373 -9.59 13.46 -4.58
CA HIS A 373 -9.62 14.92 -4.58
C HIS A 373 -10.88 15.48 -3.90
N HIS A 374 -11.68 14.63 -3.25
CA HIS A 374 -12.94 15.05 -2.66
C HIS A 374 -12.77 15.43 -1.18
N PRO A 375 -13.08 16.69 -0.77
CA PRO A 375 -12.86 17.14 0.60
C PRO A 375 -13.88 16.58 1.60
N ASP A 376 -15.05 16.15 1.12
CA ASP A 376 -16.09 15.51 1.94
C ASP A 376 -15.97 13.98 1.89
N PRO A 377 -15.59 13.31 2.99
CA PRO A 377 -15.48 11.86 3.05
C PRO A 377 -16.85 11.16 3.02
N ALA A 378 -17.94 11.84 3.40
CA ALA A 378 -19.29 11.29 3.31
C ALA A 378 -19.67 11.06 1.84
N ARG A 379 -19.36 12.02 0.96
CA ARG A 379 -19.58 11.90 -0.49
C ARG A 379 -18.88 10.69 -1.08
N ILE A 380 -17.62 10.45 -0.70
CA ILE A 380 -16.84 9.28 -1.15
C ILE A 380 -17.58 7.97 -0.83
N LEU A 381 -18.10 7.84 0.40
CA LEU A 381 -18.81 6.63 0.81
C LEU A 381 -20.16 6.45 0.12
N VAL A 382 -20.89 7.54 -0.13
CA VAL A 382 -22.16 7.48 -0.88
C VAL A 382 -21.93 7.07 -2.32
N GLU A 383 -20.94 7.66 -3.00
CA GLU A 383 -20.58 7.28 -4.36
C GLU A 383 -20.07 5.84 -4.44
N PHE A 384 -19.22 5.44 -3.49
CA PHE A 384 -18.80 4.04 -3.36
C PHE A 384 -19.99 3.11 -3.21
N ALA A 385 -20.94 3.41 -2.31
CA ALA A 385 -22.14 2.61 -2.10
C ALA A 385 -23.01 2.50 -3.35
N ARG A 386 -23.09 3.57 -4.16
CA ARG A 386 -23.83 3.57 -5.42
C ARG A 386 -23.21 2.67 -6.48
N ILE A 387 -21.88 2.62 -6.57
CA ILE A 387 -21.16 1.81 -7.56
C ILE A 387 -21.06 0.35 -7.11
N TRP A 388 -20.64 0.13 -5.86
CA TRP A 388 -20.37 -1.19 -5.32
C TRP A 388 -21.64 -1.91 -4.85
N GLY A 389 -22.59 -1.17 -4.26
CA GLY A 389 -23.81 -1.71 -3.65
C GLY A 389 -24.60 -2.64 -4.56
N PRO A 390 -24.94 -2.26 -5.80
CA PRO A 390 -25.65 -3.14 -6.73
C PRO A 390 -24.92 -4.46 -7.00
N THR A 391 -23.59 -4.41 -7.17
CA THR A 391 -22.76 -5.59 -7.41
C THR A 391 -22.72 -6.53 -6.21
N ALA A 392 -22.73 -5.96 -5.01
CA ALA A 392 -22.71 -6.71 -3.75
C ALA A 392 -24.11 -7.04 -3.19
N ASN A 393 -25.19 -6.70 -3.91
CA ASN A 393 -26.56 -6.72 -3.42
C ASN A 393 -26.69 -6.08 -2.01
N ALA A 394 -26.02 -4.94 -1.84
CA ALA A 394 -25.95 -4.19 -0.61
C ALA A 394 -26.54 -2.79 -0.80
N ARG A 395 -27.23 -2.28 0.21
CA ARG A 395 -27.76 -0.92 0.24
C ARG A 395 -27.14 -0.13 1.38
N LEU A 396 -26.90 1.16 1.16
CA LEU A 396 -26.55 2.09 2.23
C LEU A 396 -27.72 2.18 3.22
N THR A 397 -27.48 1.86 4.48
CA THR A 397 -28.49 1.95 5.56
C THR A 397 -28.16 3.00 6.59
N ALA A 398 -26.87 3.32 6.80
CA ALA A 398 -26.47 4.41 7.66
C ALA A 398 -25.18 5.12 7.21
N LEU A 399 -25.04 6.39 7.59
CA LEU A 399 -23.86 7.23 7.34
C LEU A 399 -23.56 8.14 8.53
N ALA A 400 -22.34 8.10 9.03
CA ALA A 400 -21.84 8.97 10.09
C ALA A 400 -20.66 9.79 9.56
N SER A 401 -20.61 11.10 9.84
CA SER A 401 -19.54 12.01 9.38
C SER A 401 -19.03 12.91 10.50
N SER A 402 -17.72 13.22 10.49
CA SER A 402 -17.09 14.20 11.40
C SER A 402 -17.50 15.64 11.07
N ILE A 403 -17.93 15.89 9.84
CA ILE A 403 -18.39 17.19 9.36
C ILE A 403 -19.91 17.19 9.11
N ARG A 404 -20.42 18.36 8.69
CA ARG A 404 -21.79 18.45 8.18
C ARG A 404 -21.90 17.70 6.86
N ILE A 405 -22.98 16.95 6.69
CA ILE A 405 -23.30 16.31 5.41
C ILE A 405 -23.92 17.36 4.49
N ASP A 406 -23.43 17.44 3.25
CA ASP A 406 -23.98 18.34 2.22
C ASP A 406 -25.51 18.12 2.09
N PRO A 407 -26.34 19.16 2.13
CA PRO A 407 -27.78 19.06 1.89
C PRO A 407 -28.17 18.28 0.63
N ALA A 408 -27.49 18.49 -0.49
CA ALA A 408 -27.77 17.77 -1.73
C ALA A 408 -27.43 16.28 -1.59
N LEU A 409 -26.32 15.97 -0.90
CA LEU A 409 -25.97 14.59 -0.59
C LEU A 409 -26.99 13.92 0.34
N ARG A 410 -27.58 14.68 1.28
CA ARG A 410 -28.61 14.18 2.20
C ARG A 410 -29.89 13.81 1.46
N GLU A 411 -30.27 14.59 0.44
CA GLU A 411 -31.40 14.27 -0.44
C GLU A 411 -31.16 12.94 -1.20
N ASP A 412 -29.95 12.75 -1.71
CA ASP A 412 -29.51 11.52 -2.41
C ASP A 412 -29.59 10.28 -1.51
N ILE A 413 -29.44 10.41 -0.19
CA ILE A 413 -29.44 9.31 0.78
C ILE A 413 -30.68 9.29 1.68
N SER A 414 -31.79 9.87 1.27
CA SER A 414 -33.04 9.96 2.06
C SER A 414 -33.57 8.63 2.63
N GLY A 415 -33.13 7.48 2.09
CA GLY A 415 -33.43 6.14 2.62
C GLY A 415 -32.46 5.59 3.69
N ALA A 416 -31.38 6.31 4.01
CA ALA A 416 -30.36 5.92 4.98
C ALA A 416 -30.39 6.84 6.21
N ALA A 417 -30.22 6.25 7.40
CA ALA A 417 -30.10 7.02 8.63
C ALA A 417 -28.75 7.77 8.64
N SER A 418 -28.72 9.02 9.12
CA SER A 418 -27.47 9.81 9.09
C SER A 418 -27.16 10.51 10.41
N ALA A 419 -25.87 10.64 10.70
CA ALA A 419 -25.31 11.43 11.80
C ALA A 419 -24.19 12.32 11.26
N GLU A 420 -24.16 13.56 11.70
CA GLU A 420 -23.15 14.55 11.31
C GLU A 420 -22.52 15.18 12.54
N ARG A 421 -21.32 15.77 12.38
CA ARG A 421 -20.56 16.35 13.49
C ARG A 421 -20.42 15.37 14.66
N VAL A 422 -20.08 14.13 14.34
CA VAL A 422 -19.88 13.11 15.36
C VAL A 422 -18.71 13.50 16.25
N GLU A 423 -18.96 13.61 17.54
CA GLU A 423 -17.95 13.98 18.53
C GLU A 423 -17.07 12.78 18.90
N PRO A 424 -15.80 13.01 19.29
CA PRO A 424 -14.90 11.95 19.75
C PRO A 424 -15.39 11.38 21.10
N GLU A 425 -15.57 10.06 21.16
CA GLU A 425 -15.94 9.36 22.40
C GLU A 425 -15.08 8.10 22.56
N GLY A 426 -14.53 7.90 23.76
CA GLY A 426 -13.65 6.77 24.08
C GLY A 426 -14.37 5.47 24.44
N VAL A 427 -15.55 5.21 23.86
CA VAL A 427 -16.33 3.97 24.14
C VAL A 427 -15.53 2.73 23.74
N LEU A 428 -14.74 2.84 22.68
CA LEU A 428 -13.82 1.83 22.20
C LEU A 428 -12.44 2.45 22.04
N ASP A 429 -11.44 1.96 22.79
CA ASP A 429 -10.08 2.49 22.68
C ASP A 429 -9.33 1.85 21.52
N LEU A 430 -9.31 2.54 20.38
CA LEU A 430 -8.64 2.10 19.15
C LEU A 430 -7.15 2.48 19.10
N ARG A 431 -6.56 3.02 20.18
CA ARG A 431 -5.13 3.35 20.25
C ARG A 431 -4.25 2.15 20.61
N TRP A 432 -4.88 1.11 21.18
CA TRP A 432 -4.21 -0.09 21.66
C TRP A 432 -4.64 -1.32 20.85
N PRO A 433 -3.72 -2.27 20.61
CA PRO A 433 -4.05 -3.50 19.90
C PRO A 433 -4.99 -4.35 20.77
N GLY A 434 -6.20 -4.61 20.26
CA GLY A 434 -7.14 -5.59 20.78
C GLY A 434 -7.15 -6.90 19.97
N PRO A 435 -7.72 -7.99 20.50
CA PRO A 435 -7.72 -9.32 19.89
C PRO A 435 -8.37 -9.37 18.50
N HIS A 436 -9.30 -8.45 18.22
CA HIS A 436 -10.04 -8.38 16.96
C HIS A 436 -9.72 -7.12 16.15
N THR A 437 -8.63 -6.45 16.50
CA THR A 437 -8.17 -5.26 15.76
C THR A 437 -6.92 -5.56 14.95
N ILE A 438 -6.67 -4.73 13.93
CA ILE A 438 -5.49 -4.77 13.08
C ILE A 438 -4.94 -3.36 12.92
N ASP A 439 -3.62 -3.24 12.81
CA ASP A 439 -2.98 -1.97 12.49
C ASP A 439 -3.24 -1.54 11.05
N ARG A 440 -2.87 -0.30 10.72
CA ARG A 440 -3.06 0.28 9.39
C ARG A 440 -2.42 -0.50 8.24
N LEU A 441 -1.27 -1.16 8.46
CA LEU A 441 -0.68 -2.01 7.42
C LEU A 441 -1.50 -3.29 7.22
N GLY A 442 -1.98 -3.92 8.31
CA GLY A 442 -2.87 -5.07 8.23
C GLY A 442 -4.22 -4.74 7.61
N PHE A 443 -4.71 -3.52 7.84
CA PHE A 443 -5.99 -3.04 7.35
C PHE A 443 -5.95 -2.66 5.86
N ALA A 444 -4.98 -1.85 5.46
CA ALA A 444 -4.95 -1.19 4.15
C ALA A 444 -3.70 -1.48 3.32
N GLY A 445 -2.68 -2.09 3.92
CA GLY A 445 -1.44 -2.45 3.23
C GLY A 445 -1.60 -3.65 2.30
N SER A 446 -0.61 -3.84 1.44
CA SER A 446 -0.56 -4.98 0.55
C SER A 446 -0.04 -6.26 1.23
N ALA A 447 -0.35 -7.41 0.62
CA ALA A 447 0.22 -8.69 1.02
C ALA A 447 1.77 -8.69 0.95
N ASP A 448 2.35 -8.01 -0.05
CA ASP A 448 3.80 -7.91 -0.21
C ASP A 448 4.46 -7.15 0.94
N ALA A 449 3.89 -6.00 1.34
CA ALA A 449 4.42 -5.23 2.47
C ALA A 449 4.22 -5.95 3.82
N LEU A 450 3.14 -6.71 3.98
CA LEU A 450 2.97 -7.58 5.15
C LEU A 450 4.03 -8.68 5.19
N ALA A 451 4.32 -9.32 4.06
CA ALA A 451 5.37 -10.33 3.95
C ALA A 451 6.77 -9.74 4.17
N GLU A 452 7.03 -8.55 3.60
CA GLU A 452 8.27 -7.81 3.79
C GLU A 452 8.47 -7.46 5.27
N ALA A 453 7.46 -6.88 5.93
CA ALA A 453 7.54 -6.58 7.36
C ALA A 453 7.93 -7.82 8.18
N ALA A 454 7.27 -8.96 7.92
CA ALA A 454 7.54 -10.22 8.61
C ALA A 454 8.94 -10.77 8.35
N GLY A 455 9.51 -10.52 7.17
CA GLY A 455 10.84 -11.00 6.77
C GLY A 455 12.01 -10.19 7.32
N VAL A 456 11.81 -8.94 7.77
CA VAL A 456 12.91 -8.08 8.24
C VAL A 456 13.35 -8.45 9.66
N PRO A 457 14.61 -8.92 9.85
CA PRO A 457 15.15 -9.26 11.17
C PRO A 457 15.15 -8.04 12.11
N ARG A 458 15.00 -8.28 13.43
CA ARG A 458 14.95 -7.19 14.43
C ARG A 458 16.13 -6.22 14.31
N ALA A 459 17.34 -6.72 14.12
CA ALA A 459 18.56 -5.92 13.98
C ALA A 459 18.56 -5.02 12.72
N SER A 460 17.83 -5.38 11.67
CA SER A 460 17.80 -4.66 10.39
C SER A 460 16.65 -3.66 10.28
N ARG A 461 15.74 -3.59 11.26
CA ARG A 461 14.52 -2.77 11.16
C ARG A 461 14.81 -1.26 11.11
N ALA A 462 15.80 -0.79 11.87
CA ALA A 462 16.19 0.62 11.86
C ALA A 462 16.74 1.02 10.48
N ALA A 463 17.73 0.28 9.98
CA ALA A 463 18.32 0.49 8.66
C ALA A 463 17.27 0.42 7.54
N LYS A 464 16.34 -0.53 7.64
CA LYS A 464 15.23 -0.63 6.69
C LYS A 464 14.31 0.59 6.73
N GLY A 465 13.97 1.09 7.92
CA GLY A 465 13.17 2.31 8.07
C GLY A 465 13.84 3.52 7.40
N ILE A 466 15.14 3.72 7.62
CA ILE A 466 15.92 4.79 6.98
C ILE A 466 15.89 4.62 5.45
N GLN A 467 16.14 3.41 4.95
CA GLN A 467 16.08 3.12 3.51
C GLN A 467 14.73 3.50 2.88
N LEU A 468 13.61 3.17 3.54
CA LEU A 468 12.28 3.54 3.07
C LEU A 468 12.09 5.07 3.04
N GLY A 469 12.56 5.77 4.08
CA GLY A 469 12.52 7.22 4.17
C GLY A 469 13.29 7.93 3.05
N VAL A 470 14.53 7.49 2.80
CA VAL A 470 15.40 8.02 1.75
C VAL A 470 14.82 7.77 0.36
N ASP A 471 14.39 6.54 0.06
CA ASP A 471 13.80 6.23 -1.24
C ASP A 471 12.51 7.02 -1.50
N ALA A 472 11.62 7.12 -0.51
CA ALA A 472 10.41 7.94 -0.62
C ALA A 472 10.74 9.41 -0.87
N HIS A 473 11.72 9.97 -0.15
CA HIS A 473 12.16 11.35 -0.33
C HIS A 473 12.63 11.62 -1.75
N HIS A 474 13.49 10.75 -2.29
CA HIS A 474 13.96 10.87 -3.67
C HIS A 474 12.87 10.68 -4.72
N ARG A 475 11.88 9.81 -4.48
CA ARG A 475 10.74 9.65 -5.39
C ARG A 475 9.87 10.89 -5.42
N VAL A 476 9.48 11.40 -4.25
CA VAL A 476 8.64 12.61 -4.15
C VAL A 476 9.32 13.81 -4.80
N ARG A 477 10.63 13.99 -4.58
CA ARG A 477 11.42 15.06 -5.20
C ARG A 477 11.55 14.91 -6.73
N ARG A 478 11.55 13.69 -7.26
CA ARG A 478 11.60 13.44 -8.71
C ARG A 478 10.24 13.58 -9.41
N ALA A 479 9.14 13.40 -8.69
CA ALA A 479 7.80 13.35 -9.29
C ALA A 479 7.26 14.71 -9.75
N GLY A 480 7.90 15.82 -9.37
CA GLY A 480 7.51 17.15 -9.83
C GLY A 480 8.19 18.26 -9.03
N ALA A 481 7.86 19.50 -9.37
CA ALA A 481 8.32 20.66 -8.60
C ALA A 481 7.69 20.64 -7.20
N THR A 482 8.52 20.83 -6.18
CA THR A 482 8.06 20.97 -4.80
C THR A 482 7.16 22.19 -4.67
N PRO A 483 5.90 22.06 -4.20
CA PRO A 483 5.05 23.21 -3.92
C PRO A 483 5.76 24.17 -2.98
N VAL A 484 5.62 25.48 -3.19
CA VAL A 484 6.33 26.50 -2.38
C VAL A 484 6.10 26.30 -0.88
N ALA A 485 4.87 25.96 -0.49
CA ALA A 485 4.51 25.67 0.91
C ALA A 485 5.25 24.45 1.51
N ALA A 486 5.79 23.55 0.68
CA ALA A 486 6.49 22.33 1.10
C ALA A 486 8.02 22.42 1.00
N VAL A 487 8.59 23.52 0.50
CA VAL A 487 10.05 23.68 0.41
C VAL A 487 10.75 23.60 1.78
N PRO A 488 10.28 24.28 2.85
CA PRO A 488 10.95 24.25 4.14
C PRO A 488 10.98 22.84 4.78
N VAL A 489 9.87 22.12 4.68
CA VAL A 489 9.75 20.76 5.23
C VAL A 489 10.61 19.77 4.46
N GLU A 490 10.72 19.93 3.14
CA GLU A 490 11.59 19.09 2.31
C GLU A 490 13.07 19.25 2.70
N GLN A 491 13.54 20.48 2.86
CA GLN A 491 14.92 20.78 3.26
C GLN A 491 15.23 20.30 4.68
N LEU A 492 14.29 20.42 5.62
CA LEU A 492 14.46 19.88 6.96
C LEU A 492 14.55 18.35 6.94
N ARG A 493 13.69 17.69 6.15
CA ARG A 493 13.70 16.24 5.97
C ARG A 493 15.00 15.73 5.36
N GLU A 494 15.52 16.39 4.33
CA GLU A 494 16.81 16.05 3.70
C GLU A 494 17.96 16.07 4.71
N ARG A 495 18.02 17.12 5.56
CA ARG A 495 19.03 17.22 6.63
C ARG A 495 18.89 16.12 7.69
N ILE A 496 17.67 15.82 8.12
CA ILE A 496 17.41 14.74 9.08
C ILE A 496 17.85 13.39 8.51
N LEU A 497 17.48 13.09 7.26
CA LEU A 497 17.84 11.83 6.61
C LEU A 497 19.35 11.68 6.44
N ALA A 498 20.06 12.76 6.06
CA ALA A 498 21.52 12.74 5.93
C ALA A 498 22.24 12.40 7.25
N LEU A 499 21.78 12.95 8.40
CA LEU A 499 22.32 12.60 9.71
C LEU A 499 22.03 11.14 10.07
N LEU A 500 20.82 10.65 9.80
CA LEU A 500 20.45 9.26 10.08
C LEU A 500 21.26 8.26 9.23
N GLU A 501 21.51 8.57 7.97
CA GLU A 501 22.37 7.76 7.09
C GLU A 501 23.84 7.73 7.57
N ALA A 502 24.32 8.86 8.12
CA ALA A 502 25.64 8.95 8.77
C ALA A 502 25.69 8.28 10.17
N ALA A 503 24.57 7.73 10.65
CA ALA A 503 24.39 7.22 12.00
C ALA A 503 24.67 8.26 13.11
N GLU A 504 24.42 9.53 12.81
CA GLU A 504 24.55 10.65 13.74
C GLU A 504 23.21 10.96 14.44
N PRO A 505 23.23 11.42 15.70
CA PRO A 505 22.01 11.79 16.42
C PRO A 505 21.37 13.04 15.82
N VAL A 506 20.06 12.97 15.56
CA VAL A 506 19.27 14.11 15.09
C VAL A 506 18.87 14.98 16.29
N PRO A 507 19.09 16.31 16.25
CA PRO A 507 18.66 17.22 17.32
C PRO A 507 17.16 17.15 17.59
N GLU A 508 16.74 17.09 18.86
CA GLU A 508 15.31 17.01 19.25
C GLU A 508 14.47 18.18 18.71
N GLN A 509 15.06 19.37 18.64
CA GLN A 509 14.45 20.56 18.05
C GLN A 509 14.03 20.33 16.58
N TRP A 510 14.80 19.57 15.79
CA TRP A 510 14.47 19.30 14.39
C TRP A 510 13.26 18.36 14.26
N TRP A 511 13.09 17.43 15.20
CA TRP A 511 11.87 16.62 15.27
C TRP A 511 10.65 17.45 15.62
N ALA A 512 10.77 18.39 16.56
CA ALA A 512 9.70 19.32 16.90
C ALA A 512 9.34 20.24 15.71
N GLU A 513 10.34 20.80 15.03
CA GLU A 513 10.15 21.59 13.80
C GLU A 513 9.47 20.78 12.70
N LEU A 514 9.86 19.51 12.51
CA LEU A 514 9.25 18.65 11.49
C LEU A 514 7.77 18.36 11.78
N ARG A 515 7.40 18.12 13.05
CA ARG A 515 5.98 17.95 13.45
C ARG A 515 5.17 19.23 13.24
N HIS A 516 5.75 20.40 13.55
CA HIS A 516 5.11 21.68 13.28
C HIS A 516 4.90 21.89 11.78
N ALA A 517 5.93 21.62 10.97
CA ALA A 517 5.85 21.73 9.51
C ALA A 517 4.82 20.76 8.90
N ASP A 518 4.67 19.54 9.43
CA ASP A 518 3.61 18.60 9.02
C ASP A 518 2.20 19.16 9.30
N SER A 519 2.03 19.82 10.45
CA SER A 519 0.76 20.47 10.79
C SER A 519 0.43 21.61 9.82
N VAL A 520 1.44 22.40 9.45
CA VAL A 520 1.32 23.47 8.44
C VAL A 520 0.98 22.89 7.05
N LEU A 521 1.58 21.77 6.64
CA LEU A 521 1.20 21.07 5.41
C LEU A 521 -0.26 20.61 5.45
N GLY A 522 -0.73 20.10 6.58
CA GLY A 522 -2.13 19.71 6.76
C GLY A 522 -3.10 20.86 6.53
N GLU A 523 -2.79 22.05 7.04
CA GLU A 523 -3.59 23.26 6.80
C GLU A 523 -3.47 23.76 5.35
N ALA A 524 -2.28 23.66 4.74
CA ALA A 524 -2.09 24.00 3.33
C ALA A 524 -2.96 23.10 2.43
N ILE A 525 -2.92 21.78 2.63
CA ILE A 525 -3.80 20.81 1.92
C ILE A 525 -5.26 21.23 2.06
N ARG A 526 -5.68 21.55 3.29
CA ARG A 526 -7.06 21.98 3.57
C ARG A 526 -7.45 23.23 2.78
N SER A 527 -6.57 24.23 2.74
CA SER A 527 -6.80 25.49 2.03
C SER A 527 -6.85 25.33 0.50
N HIS A 528 -6.21 24.29 -0.04
CA HIS A 528 -6.10 24.05 -1.47
C HIS A 528 -7.17 23.09 -2.02
N TRP A 529 -8.06 22.51 -1.19
CA TRP A 529 -9.07 21.53 -1.64
C TRP A 529 -9.98 22.01 -2.76
N SER A 530 -10.28 23.31 -2.83
CA SER A 530 -11.10 23.90 -3.90
C SER A 530 -10.29 24.33 -5.14
N GLY A 531 -8.97 24.12 -5.12
CA GLY A 531 -8.03 24.63 -6.11
C GLY A 531 -7.46 23.55 -7.03
N ASP A 532 -6.18 23.70 -7.35
CA ASP A 532 -5.45 22.80 -8.24
C ASP A 532 -5.24 21.41 -7.60
N ARG A 533 -5.84 20.41 -8.24
CA ARG A 533 -5.80 18.99 -7.82
C ARG A 533 -4.39 18.43 -7.79
N ASP A 534 -3.55 18.80 -8.75
CA ASP A 534 -2.18 18.29 -8.82
C ASP A 534 -1.33 18.92 -7.71
N ALA A 535 -1.57 20.19 -7.38
CA ALA A 535 -0.94 20.85 -6.23
C ALA A 535 -1.34 20.21 -4.90
N VAL A 536 -2.64 19.92 -4.69
CA VAL A 536 -3.12 19.19 -3.49
C VAL A 536 -2.44 17.82 -3.39
N ARG A 537 -2.37 17.09 -4.50
CA ARG A 537 -1.73 15.78 -4.54
C ARG A 537 -0.23 15.84 -4.21
N ALA A 538 0.47 16.83 -4.75
CA ALA A 538 1.88 17.07 -4.43
C ALA A 538 2.09 17.38 -2.94
N LEU A 539 1.22 18.21 -2.34
CA LEU A 539 1.24 18.49 -0.90
C LEU A 539 0.98 17.23 -0.06
N VAL A 540 0.01 16.38 -0.45
CA VAL A 540 -0.27 15.10 0.21
C VAL A 540 0.96 14.19 0.17
N PHE A 541 1.67 14.07 -0.96
CA PHE A 541 2.90 13.26 -1.01
C PHE A 541 4.01 13.82 -0.13
N GLN A 542 4.15 15.16 -0.07
CA GLN A 542 5.10 15.80 0.84
C GLN A 542 4.76 15.49 2.30
N ARG A 543 3.48 15.50 2.66
CA ARG A 543 3.01 15.13 3.99
C ARG A 543 3.26 13.66 4.31
N ARG A 544 2.98 12.73 3.38
CA ARG A 544 3.27 11.28 3.57
C ARG A 544 4.75 11.00 3.74
N CYS A 545 5.60 11.69 2.97
CA CYS A 545 7.04 11.54 3.10
C CYS A 545 7.55 12.14 4.43
N THR A 546 6.95 13.24 4.89
CA THR A 546 7.22 13.84 6.21
C THR A 546 6.84 12.89 7.35
N GLU A 547 5.64 12.30 7.28
CA GLU A 547 5.17 11.28 8.22
C GLU A 547 6.15 10.09 8.30
N LEU A 548 6.63 9.60 7.15
CA LEU A 548 7.58 8.48 7.11
C LEU A 548 8.89 8.80 7.84
N VAL A 549 9.37 10.04 7.76
CA VAL A 549 10.57 10.49 8.48
C VAL A 549 10.28 10.73 9.96
N LEU A 550 9.10 11.27 10.31
CA LEU A 550 8.66 11.35 11.71
C LEU A 550 8.58 9.98 12.39
N LEU A 551 8.29 8.91 11.65
CA LEU A 551 8.30 7.54 12.18
C LEU A 551 9.71 7.01 12.48
N LEU A 552 10.79 7.71 12.07
CA LEU A 552 12.17 7.35 12.43
C LEU A 552 12.55 7.86 13.82
N ASP A 553 11.76 8.78 14.39
CA ASP A 553 12.00 9.37 15.71
C ASP A 553 11.69 8.39 16.86
N GLY A 554 12.72 7.91 17.55
CA GLY A 554 12.68 7.00 18.71
C GLY A 554 13.10 5.55 18.42
N GLU A 555 12.71 4.62 19.29
CA GLU A 555 13.16 3.22 19.22
C GLU A 555 12.63 2.43 18.01
N PRO A 556 13.50 1.74 17.24
CA PRO A 556 13.09 0.88 16.14
C PRO A 556 12.34 -0.36 16.66
N GLY A 557 11.17 -0.62 16.08
CA GLY A 557 10.30 -1.72 16.50
C GLY A 557 9.55 -2.36 15.35
N TYR A 558 9.01 -3.56 15.56
CA TYR A 558 8.23 -4.27 14.53
C TYR A 558 7.00 -3.45 14.11
N ARG A 559 6.26 -2.91 15.08
CA ARG A 559 5.08 -2.07 14.84
C ARG A 559 5.43 -0.83 14.02
N ARG A 560 6.50 -0.14 14.39
CA ARG A 560 6.99 1.04 13.69
C ARG A 560 7.41 0.75 12.26
N LEU A 561 8.10 -0.37 12.02
CA LEU A 561 8.41 -0.80 10.65
C LEU A 561 7.14 -1.04 9.83
N ARG A 562 6.09 -1.62 10.43
CA ARG A 562 4.79 -1.78 9.75
C ARG A 562 4.14 -0.45 9.43
N ASP A 563 4.20 0.51 10.35
CA ASP A 563 3.74 1.87 10.13
C ASP A 563 4.53 2.57 9.01
N GLN A 564 5.85 2.38 8.95
CA GLN A 564 6.71 2.93 7.89
C GLN A 564 6.38 2.31 6.53
N LEU A 565 6.22 0.99 6.45
CA LEU A 565 5.83 0.31 5.21
C LEU A 565 4.47 0.77 4.71
N TYR A 566 3.50 0.98 5.61
CA TYR A 566 2.20 1.54 5.22
C TYR A 566 2.35 2.93 4.60
N ALA A 567 3.04 3.86 5.27
CA ALA A 567 3.23 5.22 4.76
C ALA A 567 4.02 5.23 3.44
N TYR A 568 5.03 4.37 3.32
CA TYR A 568 5.80 4.18 2.10
C TYR A 568 4.94 3.66 0.94
N GLU A 569 4.06 2.67 1.17
CA GLU A 569 3.14 2.17 0.14
C GLU A 569 2.14 3.22 -0.36
N GLN A 570 1.70 4.15 0.50
CA GLN A 570 0.85 5.28 0.08
C GLN A 570 1.52 6.17 -0.98
N ILE A 571 2.86 6.19 -1.03
CA ILE A 571 3.64 6.89 -2.05
C ILE A 571 3.88 5.95 -3.23
N VAL A 572 4.56 4.82 -3.03
CA VAL A 572 5.11 4.03 -4.15
C VAL A 572 4.07 3.24 -4.94
N LYS A 573 2.92 2.92 -4.34
CA LYS A 573 1.82 2.22 -5.03
C LYS A 573 0.80 3.18 -5.63
N HIS A 574 1.01 4.48 -5.46
CA HIS A 574 0.15 5.47 -6.07
C HIS A 574 0.39 5.53 -7.59
N PRO A 575 -0.66 5.59 -8.44
CA PRO A 575 -0.51 5.60 -9.90
C PRO A 575 0.44 6.70 -10.43
N ALA A 576 0.49 7.86 -9.77
CA ALA A 576 1.42 8.94 -10.12
C ALA A 576 2.92 8.55 -10.03
N PHE A 577 3.27 7.47 -9.33
CA PHE A 577 4.63 6.95 -9.23
C PHE A 577 4.84 5.64 -10.00
N ALA A 578 3.80 5.09 -10.64
CA ALA A 578 3.88 3.81 -11.35
C ALA A 578 4.85 3.86 -12.56
N ASP A 579 5.03 5.04 -13.16
CA ASP A 579 5.91 5.26 -14.31
C ASP A 579 7.33 5.68 -13.92
N SER A 580 7.62 5.84 -12.63
CA SER A 580 8.98 6.16 -12.18
C SER A 580 9.83 4.88 -12.10
N PRO A 581 10.93 4.76 -12.87
CA PRO A 581 11.79 3.60 -12.79
C PRO A 581 12.31 3.46 -11.35
N VAL A 582 12.03 2.30 -10.75
CA VAL A 582 12.59 1.91 -9.46
C VAL A 582 14.09 1.72 -9.67
N VAL A 583 14.89 2.68 -9.21
CA VAL A 583 16.33 2.50 -9.10
C VAL A 583 16.53 1.56 -7.91
N SER A 584 16.63 0.26 -8.19
CA SER A 584 17.05 -0.69 -7.17
C SER A 584 18.49 -0.34 -6.80
N ALA A 585 18.68 0.25 -5.62
CA ALA A 585 19.98 0.28 -4.98
C ALA A 585 20.39 -1.18 -4.76
N GLY A 586 21.31 -1.66 -5.59
CA GLY A 586 21.95 -2.95 -5.39
C GLY A 586 22.57 -2.99 -3.99
N PRO A 587 22.71 -4.18 -3.38
CA PRO A 587 23.34 -4.31 -2.07
C PRO A 587 24.72 -3.62 -2.12
N MET A 588 24.94 -2.66 -1.21
CA MET A 588 26.26 -2.07 -1.03
C MET A 588 27.25 -3.15 -0.62
N GLY A 589 28.09 -3.52 -1.59
CA GLY A 589 29.49 -3.93 -1.42
C GLY A 589 29.81 -4.97 -0.35
N GLY A 590 29.94 -6.24 -0.78
CA GLY A 590 31.10 -7.01 -0.37
C GLY A 590 32.31 -6.45 -1.11
N VAL A 591 33.09 -5.60 -0.45
CA VAL A 591 34.39 -5.13 -0.97
C VAL A 591 35.30 -6.34 -1.05
N VAL A 592 35.47 -6.89 -2.26
CA VAL A 592 36.56 -7.81 -2.56
C VAL A 592 37.82 -6.94 -2.63
N PRO A 593 38.82 -7.10 -1.74
CA PRO A 593 40.06 -6.35 -1.85
C PRO A 593 40.74 -6.70 -3.17
N PRO A 594 41.36 -5.72 -3.85
CA PRO A 594 42.11 -6.00 -5.07
C PRO A 594 43.22 -7.01 -4.75
N PRO A 595 43.56 -7.92 -5.69
CA PRO A 595 44.65 -8.86 -5.49
C PRO A 595 45.93 -8.07 -5.21
N VAL A 596 46.56 -8.37 -4.09
CA VAL A 596 47.88 -7.88 -3.72
C VAL A 596 48.85 -8.27 -4.83
N ALA A 597 49.29 -7.28 -5.60
CA ALA A 597 50.38 -7.45 -6.54
C ALA A 597 51.64 -7.76 -5.73
N VAL A 598 52.14 -8.99 -5.86
CA VAL A 598 53.46 -9.40 -5.38
C VAL A 598 54.49 -8.66 -6.24
N PRO A 599 55.35 -7.79 -5.68
CA PRO A 599 56.43 -7.21 -6.46
C PRO A 599 57.47 -8.27 -6.77
N GLU A 600 57.66 -8.53 -8.06
CA GLU A 600 58.82 -9.25 -8.58
C GLU A 600 60.10 -8.53 -8.14
N ARG A 601 60.97 -9.29 -7.47
CA ARG A 601 62.34 -8.90 -7.19
C ARG A 601 63.13 -8.88 -8.51
N SER A 602 63.59 -7.70 -8.90
CA SER A 602 64.77 -7.58 -9.76
C SER A 602 65.88 -6.83 -9.03
N ALA A 603 67.01 -7.52 -8.90
CA ALA A 603 68.34 -6.98 -8.68
C ALA A 603 68.70 -5.98 -9.80
N GLY A 604 69.52 -4.94 -9.66
CA GLY A 604 70.37 -4.42 -8.60
C GLY A 604 71.15 -3.22 -9.18
N SER A 605 72.06 -2.64 -8.38
CA SER A 605 73.01 -1.54 -8.75
C SER A 605 72.37 -0.15 -8.84
N ASP A 606 72.86 0.94 -8.23
CA ASP A 606 74.13 1.20 -7.55
C ASP A 606 74.02 2.52 -6.73
N GLY A 607 74.91 2.65 -5.73
CA GLY A 607 75.45 3.88 -5.12
C GLY A 607 74.59 5.12 -4.82
N ALA A 608 74.45 5.47 -3.54
CA ALA A 608 75.14 6.62 -2.93
C ALA A 608 74.66 6.94 -1.50
N ARG A 609 75.65 7.19 -0.63
CA ARG A 609 75.55 7.67 0.76
C ARG A 609 74.77 8.99 0.87
N VAL A 610 74.03 9.20 1.96
CA VAL A 610 74.17 10.36 2.89
C VAL A 610 73.48 10.04 4.24
N ARG A 611 74.16 10.41 5.33
CA ARG A 611 73.77 10.39 6.75
C ARG A 611 72.55 11.28 7.05
N GLY A 612 71.77 10.96 8.10
CA GLY A 612 70.98 12.00 8.77
C GLY A 612 69.94 11.54 9.80
N ALA A 613 70.38 11.44 11.05
CA ALA A 613 69.68 11.79 12.30
C ALA A 613 68.23 11.30 12.58
N ILE A 614 68.17 10.47 13.62
CA ILE A 614 67.04 10.16 14.51
C ILE A 614 66.59 11.43 15.25
N VAL A 615 65.28 11.72 15.28
CA VAL A 615 64.62 12.40 16.42
C VAL A 615 63.23 11.81 16.62
N VAL A 616 63.04 11.16 17.76
CA VAL A 616 61.76 10.72 18.35
C VAL A 616 61.34 11.78 19.37
N PRO A 617 60.08 12.26 19.39
CA PRO A 617 59.55 12.92 20.57
C PRO A 617 58.82 11.90 21.45
N VAL A 618 59.47 11.55 22.56
CA VAL A 618 58.85 10.97 23.77
C VAL A 618 58.26 12.14 24.56
N GLY A 619 56.93 12.14 24.74
CA GLY A 619 56.23 13.04 25.66
C GLY A 619 55.68 12.22 26.83
N GLN A 620 56.35 12.34 27.98
CA GLN A 620 56.01 11.68 29.25
C GLN A 620 54.92 12.43 30.05
N PRO A 621 54.38 11.83 31.13
CA PRO A 621 53.06 12.11 31.70
C PRO A 621 53.06 13.24 32.73
N ARG A 622 51.87 13.83 32.96
CA ARG A 622 51.61 14.73 34.10
C ARG A 622 51.19 13.93 35.34
N VAL A 623 51.98 14.08 36.41
CA VAL A 623 51.66 13.77 37.81
C VAL A 623 51.75 15.07 38.60
N GLY A 624 50.86 15.25 39.57
CA GLY A 624 50.88 16.30 40.60
C GLY A 624 49.47 16.83 40.84
N SER A 625 48.66 16.30 41.77
CA SER A 625 48.75 16.25 43.24
C SER A 625 48.02 17.43 43.92
N ASP A 626 47.40 17.07 45.05
CA ASP A 626 46.83 17.88 46.14
C ASP A 626 45.42 18.46 45.93
N ALA A 627 44.34 18.06 46.62
CA ALA A 627 44.06 17.74 48.04
C ALA A 627 43.35 18.90 48.78
N ARG A 628 42.03 18.73 48.96
CA ARG A 628 41.16 19.06 50.13
C ARG A 628 40.97 20.55 50.53
N PRO A 629 40.03 20.86 51.45
CA PRO A 629 38.62 20.44 51.56
C PRO A 629 37.67 21.64 51.79
N GLY A 630 36.36 21.41 51.70
CA GLY A 630 35.30 22.35 52.09
C GLY A 630 33.94 21.72 51.93
#